data_AF-A0A6I9NGU9-F1
#
_entry.id   AF-A0A6I9NGU9-F1
#
_cell.length_a   1.000
_cell.length_b   1.000
_cell.length_c   1.000
_cell.angle_alpha   90.00
_cell.angle_beta   90.00
_cell.angle_gamma   90.00
#
_symmetry.space_group_name_H-M   'P 1'
#
loop_
_entity.id
_entity.type
_entity.pdbx_description
1 polymer ?
#
loop_
_entity_poly.entity_id
_entity_poly.type
_entity_poly.pdbx_seq_one_letter_code
_entity_poly.pdbx_strand_id
1 'polypeptide(L)'
;MDLLIYSALFCLHVLTVYCNFVDVVVDRYDIPRVCPREVGTDDFIRYHFNGTFFEDGKKFDSSYDRGKAFISQVGFGRLIAGMDRGLQGMCVNEKRRITIPPHLAYGSIGAGEETHDEKLSSGYEEAEIGLEASSETPSTVSSDQFDSPSITTLGANMVIPGLEEGLRGMCVGERREVVVPPHWGHGENGAGDVPGSAVLFFELELVKLQKGIPEGFMFVWLGDSPDPLFPAMDLNGDKEVPLEEFSAFIMLQVKEAKGRLRPGFDAGTIIQDMFNNQDLNKDGKIIEDELKLQGESQQVRRDEL
;
A
#
# COMPACT_ATOMS: atom_id res chain seq x y z
N MET A 1 68.25 -41.88 -15.88
CA MET A 1 68.49 -41.33 -14.54
C MET A 1 68.77 -39.84 -14.68
N ASP A 2 68.00 -38.87 -14.23
CA ASP A 2 66.62 -38.71 -13.77
C ASP A 2 66.45 -37.19 -13.78
N LEU A 3 65.61 -36.67 -14.69
CA LEU A 3 65.33 -35.23 -14.77
C LEU A 3 63.83 -34.95 -14.90
N LEU A 4 63.00 -35.89 -14.45
CA LEU A 4 61.52 -35.83 -14.55
C LEU A 4 60.81 -35.90 -13.18
N ILE A 5 61.51 -35.69 -12.06
CA ILE A 5 60.91 -35.83 -10.71
C ILE A 5 60.65 -34.47 -10.03
N TYR A 6 61.24 -33.36 -10.49
CA TYR A 6 61.11 -32.06 -9.80
C TYR A 6 59.96 -31.15 -10.25
N SER A 7 59.21 -31.47 -11.31
CA SER A 7 58.08 -30.63 -11.75
C SER A 7 56.71 -31.07 -11.21
N ALA A 8 56.64 -32.15 -10.42
CA ALA A 8 55.38 -32.73 -9.92
C ALA A 8 55.09 -32.43 -8.43
N LEU A 9 55.94 -31.63 -7.76
CA LEU A 9 55.74 -31.27 -6.34
C LEU A 9 55.32 -29.82 -6.09
N PHE A 10 55.14 -29.02 -7.13
CA PHE A 10 54.61 -27.65 -7.00
C PHE A 10 53.17 -27.49 -7.50
N CYS A 11 52.46 -28.60 -7.73
CA CYS A 11 51.07 -28.59 -8.22
C CYS A 11 50.09 -29.27 -7.26
N LEU A 12 50.42 -29.35 -5.97
CA LEU A 12 49.51 -29.90 -4.95
C LEU A 12 49.54 -29.11 -3.64
N HIS A 13 49.64 -27.78 -3.71
CA HIS A 13 49.35 -26.88 -2.58
C HIS A 13 48.49 -25.70 -3.05
N VAL A 14 47.52 -25.97 -3.94
CA VAL A 14 46.28 -25.19 -3.91
C VAL A 14 45.38 -25.95 -2.95
N LEU A 15 45.56 -25.68 -1.64
CA LEU A 15 44.48 -25.91 -0.68
C LEU A 15 43.33 -25.04 -1.17
N THR A 16 42.42 -25.62 -1.95
CA THR A 16 41.06 -25.15 -2.03
C THR A 16 40.56 -25.12 -0.59
N VAL A 17 40.65 -23.95 0.05
CA VAL A 17 39.86 -23.62 1.22
C VAL A 17 38.43 -23.63 0.71
N TYR A 18 37.81 -24.81 0.72
CA TYR A 18 36.36 -24.91 0.79
C TYR A 18 36.00 -24.30 2.15
N CYS A 19 35.83 -22.99 2.16
CA CYS A 19 35.12 -22.32 3.23
C CYS A 19 33.71 -22.88 3.15
N ASN A 20 33.42 -23.94 3.92
CA ASN A 20 32.06 -24.36 4.17
C ASN A 20 31.42 -23.18 4.90
N PHE A 21 30.80 -22.27 4.15
CA PHE A 21 30.02 -21.21 4.73
C PHE A 21 28.89 -21.90 5.48
N VAL A 22 28.93 -21.82 6.81
CA VAL A 22 27.88 -22.35 7.68
C VAL A 22 26.60 -21.64 7.28
N ASP A 23 25.59 -22.39 6.85
CA ASP A 23 24.28 -21.80 6.52
C ASP A 23 23.39 -21.81 7.76
N VAL A 24 22.20 -21.25 7.64
CA VAL A 24 21.16 -21.31 8.67
C VAL A 24 20.82 -22.76 9.00
N VAL A 25 20.76 -23.09 10.30
CA VAL A 25 20.23 -24.38 10.76
C VAL A 25 18.78 -24.19 11.19
N VAL A 26 17.88 -24.96 10.59
CA VAL A 26 16.44 -24.94 10.90
C VAL A 26 16.05 -26.25 11.56
N ASP A 27 15.66 -26.18 12.83
CA ASP A 27 15.16 -27.31 13.61
C ASP A 27 13.64 -27.15 13.83
N ARG A 28 12.86 -27.97 13.12
CA ARG A 28 11.39 -27.97 13.19
C ARG A 28 10.96 -28.97 14.25
N TYR A 29 10.56 -28.48 15.43
CA TYR A 29 10.24 -29.33 16.57
C TYR A 29 8.74 -29.50 16.82
N ASP A 30 7.88 -28.62 16.29
CA ASP A 30 6.43 -28.73 16.38
C ASP A 30 5.79 -28.42 15.03
N ILE A 31 5.47 -29.46 14.25
CA ILE A 31 4.88 -29.33 12.91
C ILE A 31 3.40 -29.72 12.99
N PRO A 32 2.47 -28.86 12.54
CA PRO A 32 1.04 -29.18 12.54
C PRO A 32 0.76 -30.38 11.62
N ARG A 33 -0.21 -31.21 12.00
CA ARG A 33 -0.63 -32.38 11.20
C ARG A 33 -1.17 -32.02 9.82
N VAL A 34 -1.70 -30.81 9.68
CA VAL A 34 -2.26 -30.28 8.44
C VAL A 34 -1.48 -29.02 8.09
N CYS A 35 -0.74 -29.08 6.99
CA CYS A 35 -0.04 -27.95 6.41
C CYS A 35 -0.44 -27.85 4.93
N PRO A 36 -1.53 -27.13 4.62
CA PRO A 36 -2.06 -27.08 3.26
C PRO A 36 -1.13 -26.30 2.32
N ARG A 37 -0.34 -25.37 2.88
CA ARG A 37 0.65 -24.57 2.18
C ARG A 37 1.76 -24.17 3.14
N GLU A 38 3.00 -24.21 2.65
CA GLU A 38 4.17 -23.68 3.35
C GLU A 38 4.48 -22.25 2.89
N VAL A 39 5.14 -21.48 3.76
CA VAL A 39 5.63 -20.13 3.47
C VAL A 39 6.63 -20.17 2.31
N GLY A 40 6.33 -19.41 1.27
CA GLY A 40 7.18 -19.21 0.10
C GLY A 40 7.73 -17.78 0.02
N THR A 41 8.53 -17.54 -1.02
CA THR A 41 8.94 -16.19 -1.41
C THR A 41 7.71 -15.35 -1.70
N ASP A 42 7.76 -14.08 -1.30
CA ASP A 42 6.69 -13.07 -1.41
C ASP A 42 5.56 -13.19 -0.39
N ASP A 43 5.52 -14.24 0.42
CA ASP A 43 4.50 -14.39 1.45
C ASP A 43 4.70 -13.37 2.58
N PHE A 44 3.58 -12.76 2.99
CA PHE A 44 3.50 -11.99 4.22
C PHE A 44 3.14 -12.92 5.37
N ILE A 45 3.98 -12.91 6.39
CA ILE A 45 3.81 -13.78 7.55
C ILE A 45 3.70 -12.95 8.82
N ARG A 46 2.93 -13.48 9.78
CA ARG A 46 2.87 -13.00 11.16
C ARG A 46 3.40 -14.12 12.05
N TYR A 47 4.39 -13.80 12.88
CA TYR A 47 5.00 -14.78 13.76
C TYR A 47 5.41 -14.15 15.08
N HIS A 48 5.36 -14.97 16.12
CA HIS A 48 6.04 -14.66 17.37
C HIS A 48 7.44 -15.26 17.36
N PHE A 49 8.37 -14.56 18.00
CA PHE A 49 9.72 -15.02 18.23
C PHE A 49 10.25 -14.70 19.63
N ASN A 50 11.20 -15.52 20.06
CA ASN A 50 12.14 -15.27 21.14
C ASN A 50 13.56 -15.41 20.59
N GLY A 51 14.36 -14.34 20.68
CA GLY A 51 15.75 -14.30 20.26
C GLY A 51 16.70 -14.37 21.44
N THR A 52 17.59 -15.35 21.42
CA THR A 52 18.63 -15.59 22.43
C THR A 52 19.98 -15.79 21.78
N PHE A 53 21.06 -15.41 22.45
CA PHE A 53 22.40 -15.83 22.02
C PHE A 53 22.59 -17.34 22.25
N PHE A 54 23.24 -18.01 21.32
CA PHE A 54 23.39 -19.46 21.35
C PHE A 54 24.28 -19.96 22.49
N GLU A 55 25.34 -19.22 22.85
CA GLU A 55 26.33 -19.66 23.84
C GLU A 55 25.82 -19.60 25.29
N ASP A 56 25.18 -18.49 25.67
CA ASP A 56 24.76 -18.22 27.05
C ASP A 56 23.23 -18.26 27.26
N GLY A 57 22.45 -18.37 26.17
CA GLY A 57 21.00 -18.34 26.20
C GLY A 57 20.41 -16.99 26.60
N LYS A 58 21.22 -15.92 26.67
CA LYS A 58 20.76 -14.59 27.08
C LYS A 58 19.82 -14.03 26.03
N LYS A 59 18.61 -13.65 26.45
CA LYS A 59 17.59 -13.05 25.59
C LYS A 59 18.04 -11.66 25.15
N PHE A 60 18.07 -11.41 23.85
CA PHE A 60 18.33 -10.08 23.28
C PHE A 60 17.04 -9.41 22.78
N ASP A 61 16.06 -10.19 22.30
CA ASP A 61 14.78 -9.63 21.85
C ASP A 61 13.64 -10.66 21.92
N SER A 62 12.40 -10.18 22.04
CA SER A 62 11.20 -11.01 21.98
C SER A 62 9.98 -10.22 21.52
N SER A 63 9.23 -10.80 20.59
CA SER A 63 7.91 -10.29 20.21
C SER A 63 6.87 -10.38 21.34
N TYR A 64 7.03 -11.33 22.27
CA TYR A 64 6.09 -11.51 23.38
C TYR A 64 6.24 -10.39 24.40
N ASP A 65 7.46 -9.92 24.64
CA ASP A 65 7.71 -8.77 25.53
C ASP A 65 7.03 -7.49 25.02
N ARG A 66 6.88 -7.36 23.69
CA ARG A 66 6.16 -6.25 23.05
C ARG A 66 4.65 -6.45 22.97
N GLY A 67 4.14 -7.63 23.32
CA GLY A 67 2.73 -7.99 23.20
C GLY A 67 2.17 -7.95 21.76
N LYS A 68 3.05 -7.92 20.75
CA LYS A 68 2.66 -7.84 19.33
C LYS A 68 3.51 -8.79 18.50
N ALA A 69 2.85 -9.59 17.66
CA ALA A 69 3.53 -10.44 16.69
C ALA A 69 4.34 -9.61 15.70
N PHE A 70 5.45 -10.17 15.25
CA PHE A 70 6.27 -9.57 14.20
C PHE A 70 5.72 -9.93 12.83
N ILE A 71 5.78 -8.99 11.89
CA ILE A 71 5.23 -9.15 10.54
C ILE A 71 6.27 -8.74 9.53
N SER A 72 6.48 -9.60 8.54
CA SER A 72 7.38 -9.29 7.44
C SER A 72 7.00 -10.05 6.19
N GLN A 73 7.59 -9.62 5.08
CA GLN A 73 7.54 -10.30 3.80
C GLN A 73 8.80 -11.15 3.62
N VAL A 74 8.63 -12.42 3.30
CA VAL A 74 9.75 -13.37 3.19
C VAL A 74 10.41 -13.27 1.82
N GLY A 75 11.75 -13.18 1.80
CA GLY A 75 12.57 -13.29 0.59
C GLY A 75 12.85 -11.99 -0.16
N PHE A 76 12.53 -10.84 0.43
CA PHE A 76 12.79 -9.51 -0.14
C PHE A 76 13.99 -8.78 0.48
N GLY A 77 14.76 -9.42 1.39
CA GLY A 77 15.87 -8.79 2.07
C GLY A 77 15.44 -7.74 3.10
N ARG A 78 14.18 -7.80 3.57
CA ARG A 78 13.66 -6.93 4.63
C ARG A 78 13.98 -7.46 6.03
N LEU A 79 14.31 -8.75 6.12
CA LEU A 79 14.81 -9.40 7.33
C LEU A 79 16.33 -9.55 7.24
N ILE A 80 16.97 -9.85 8.36
CA ILE A 80 18.34 -10.41 8.30
C ILE A 80 18.33 -11.67 7.43
N ALA A 81 19.38 -11.86 6.63
CA ALA A 81 19.41 -12.89 5.59
C ALA A 81 19.09 -14.30 6.13
N GLY A 82 19.52 -14.59 7.36
CA GLY A 82 19.26 -15.86 8.01
C GLY A 82 17.79 -16.10 8.35
N MET A 83 17.06 -15.04 8.71
CA MET A 83 15.62 -15.12 8.95
C MET A 83 14.85 -15.31 7.64
N ASP A 84 15.21 -14.56 6.59
CA ASP A 84 14.61 -14.70 5.26
C ASP A 84 14.75 -16.14 4.72
N ARG A 85 15.88 -16.81 5.00
CA ARG A 85 16.08 -18.22 4.66
C ARG A 85 15.34 -19.16 5.59
N GLY A 86 15.47 -18.98 6.90
CA GLY A 86 14.95 -19.93 7.88
C GLY A 86 13.42 -19.90 8.04
N LEU A 87 12.75 -18.86 7.55
CA LEU A 87 11.28 -18.78 7.50
C LEU A 87 10.66 -19.50 6.30
N GLN A 88 11.44 -19.79 5.25
CA GLN A 88 10.93 -20.53 4.10
C GLN A 88 10.51 -21.96 4.53
N GLY A 89 9.45 -22.47 3.92
CA GLY A 89 8.93 -23.79 4.24
C GLY A 89 8.21 -23.87 5.60
N MET A 90 7.83 -22.74 6.21
CA MET A 90 7.10 -22.72 7.48
C MET A 90 5.61 -22.96 7.30
N CYS A 91 5.06 -23.85 8.13
CA CYS A 91 3.63 -24.06 8.22
C CYS A 91 3.02 -23.12 9.26
N VAL A 92 1.76 -22.74 9.05
CA VAL A 92 1.04 -21.95 10.04
C VAL A 92 0.80 -22.79 11.31
N ASN A 93 1.01 -22.20 12.50
CA ASN A 93 1.04 -22.87 13.81
C ASN A 93 2.21 -23.85 14.00
N GLU A 94 3.20 -23.83 13.10
CA GLU A 94 4.47 -24.52 13.34
C GLU A 94 5.31 -23.75 14.37
N LYS A 95 6.07 -24.50 15.16
CA LYS A 95 7.19 -23.97 15.93
C LYS A 95 8.52 -24.54 15.46
N ARG A 96 9.49 -23.66 15.29
CA ARG A 96 10.85 -24.01 14.86
C ARG A 96 11.89 -23.17 15.56
N ARG A 97 13.12 -23.67 15.56
CA ARG A 97 14.31 -22.98 16.01
C ARG A 97 15.17 -22.69 14.80
N ILE A 98 15.62 -21.44 14.67
CA ILE A 98 16.55 -21.02 13.63
C ILE A 98 17.85 -20.62 14.32
N THR A 99 18.94 -21.33 13.99
CA THR A 99 20.29 -20.92 14.38
C THR A 99 20.93 -20.17 13.21
N ILE A 100 21.23 -18.89 13.43
CA ILE A 100 21.73 -17.98 12.41
C ILE A 100 23.19 -17.66 12.68
N PRO A 101 24.11 -18.01 11.76
CA PRO A 101 25.50 -17.64 11.90
C PRO A 101 25.69 -16.12 11.72
N PRO A 102 26.73 -15.52 12.33
CA PRO A 102 26.91 -14.06 12.36
C PRO A 102 26.82 -13.39 10.98
N HIS A 103 27.39 -14.00 9.95
CA HIS A 103 27.43 -13.45 8.59
C HIS A 103 26.06 -13.44 7.87
N LEU A 104 25.05 -14.16 8.39
CA LEU A 104 23.65 -14.09 7.94
C LEU A 104 22.77 -13.28 8.91
N ALA A 105 23.33 -12.78 10.00
CA ALA A 105 22.69 -11.88 10.95
C ALA A 105 23.25 -10.45 10.79
N TYR A 106 24.02 -9.97 11.78
CA TYR A 106 24.56 -8.61 11.83
C TYR A 106 26.07 -8.53 11.53
N GLY A 107 26.68 -9.64 11.14
CA GLY A 107 28.11 -9.73 10.85
C GLY A 107 29.00 -9.41 12.04
N SER A 108 30.26 -9.11 11.77
CA SER A 108 31.25 -8.75 12.80
C SER A 108 31.00 -7.39 13.46
N ILE A 109 30.07 -6.60 12.92
CA ILE A 109 29.73 -5.26 13.41
C ILE A 109 28.67 -5.33 14.51
N GLY A 110 27.77 -6.32 14.47
CA GLY A 110 26.67 -6.44 15.42
C GLY A 110 25.57 -5.39 15.24
N ALA A 111 24.62 -5.35 16.18
CA ALA A 111 23.53 -4.36 16.22
C ALA A 111 23.24 -3.95 17.68
N GLY A 112 23.16 -2.64 17.95
CA GLY A 112 22.88 -2.06 19.27
C GLY A 112 23.77 -0.86 19.60
N GLU A 113 23.35 -0.05 20.57
CA GLU A 113 24.16 1.05 21.12
C GLU A 113 24.99 0.51 22.29
N GLU A 114 26.31 0.72 22.29
CA GLU A 114 27.21 0.33 23.38
C GLU A 114 26.86 1.10 24.65
N THR A 115 25.94 0.58 25.47
CA THR A 115 25.73 1.08 26.82
C THR A 115 26.69 0.37 27.76
N HIS A 116 27.50 1.20 28.43
CA HIS A 116 28.51 0.85 29.41
C HIS A 116 27.96 -0.06 30.52
N ASP A 117 28.16 -1.36 30.39
CA ASP A 117 28.76 -2.26 31.37
C ASP A 117 28.49 -3.69 30.93
N GLU A 118 29.52 -4.53 31.07
CA GLU A 118 29.60 -5.90 30.55
C GLU A 118 30.02 -5.95 29.08
N LYS A 119 31.22 -6.50 28.86
CA LYS A 119 31.79 -6.77 27.54
C LYS A 119 30.71 -7.42 26.67
N LEU A 120 30.13 -6.64 25.75
CA LEU A 120 29.28 -7.20 24.71
C LEU A 120 30.15 -8.21 23.98
N SER A 121 29.67 -9.43 23.98
CA SER A 121 30.33 -10.54 23.36
C SER A 121 30.72 -10.19 21.93
N SER A 122 31.86 -10.73 21.54
CA SER A 122 32.45 -10.58 20.22
C SER A 122 31.39 -10.76 19.13
N GLY A 123 31.47 -10.03 18.02
CA GLY A 123 30.59 -10.12 16.85
C GLY A 123 30.63 -11.45 16.08
N TYR A 124 30.66 -12.57 16.80
CA TYR A 124 30.73 -13.94 16.34
C TYR A 124 29.70 -14.85 17.00
N GLU A 125 28.74 -14.32 17.76
CA GLU A 125 27.71 -15.17 18.39
C GLU A 125 26.61 -15.56 17.41
N GLU A 126 26.30 -16.84 17.38
CA GLU A 126 25.13 -17.36 16.68
C GLU A 126 23.86 -16.93 17.42
N ALA A 127 22.86 -16.51 16.66
CA ALA A 127 21.55 -16.21 17.21
C ALA A 127 20.67 -17.46 17.13
N GLU A 128 20.02 -17.81 18.24
CA GLU A 128 18.96 -18.81 18.27
C GLU A 128 17.61 -18.09 18.36
N ILE A 129 16.74 -18.37 17.40
CA ILE A 129 15.41 -17.74 17.32
C ILE A 129 14.34 -18.84 17.35
N GLY A 130 13.62 -18.93 18.47
CA GLY A 130 12.42 -19.76 18.57
C GLY A 130 11.24 -19.03 17.95
N LEU A 131 10.60 -19.63 16.95
CA LEU A 131 9.50 -19.05 16.19
C LEU A 131 8.20 -19.81 16.37
N GLU A 132 7.10 -19.09 16.32
CA GLU A 132 5.74 -19.62 16.24
C GLU A 132 4.97 -18.85 15.17
N ALA A 133 4.62 -19.51 14.06
CA ALA A 133 3.79 -18.89 13.02
C ALA A 133 2.34 -18.82 13.50
N SER A 134 1.71 -17.65 13.46
CA SER A 134 0.32 -17.50 13.90
C SER A 134 -0.65 -17.50 12.72
N SER A 135 -1.68 -18.35 12.74
CA SER A 135 -2.91 -18.11 11.96
C SER A 135 -3.77 -17.11 12.72
N GLU A 136 -3.79 -15.84 12.32
CA GLU A 136 -5.01 -15.06 12.53
C GLU A 136 -5.91 -15.34 11.33
N THR A 137 -7.07 -15.98 11.58
CA THR A 137 -8.08 -16.18 10.55
C THR A 137 -8.55 -14.81 10.07
N PRO A 138 -8.62 -14.55 8.75
CA PRO A 138 -9.14 -13.29 8.23
C PRO A 138 -10.53 -13.02 8.82
N SER A 139 -10.69 -11.90 9.52
CA SER A 139 -12.02 -11.40 9.84
C SER A 139 -12.69 -11.01 8.53
N THR A 140 -13.65 -11.81 8.09
CA THR A 140 -14.33 -11.61 6.80
C THR A 140 -15.52 -10.68 7.00
N VAL A 141 -15.48 -9.50 6.39
CA VAL A 141 -16.60 -8.56 6.30
C VAL A 141 -16.99 -8.45 4.83
N SER A 142 -18.24 -8.81 4.49
CA SER A 142 -18.76 -8.72 3.12
C SER A 142 -19.65 -7.50 2.95
N SER A 143 -19.55 -6.82 1.80
CA SER A 143 -20.45 -5.72 1.45
C SER A 143 -21.90 -6.17 1.23
N ASP A 144 -22.16 -7.48 1.01
CA ASP A 144 -23.52 -8.03 0.90
C ASP A 144 -24.33 -7.93 2.20
N GLN A 145 -23.65 -7.62 3.31
CA GLN A 145 -24.31 -7.32 4.58
C GLN A 145 -24.92 -5.92 4.62
N PHE A 146 -24.68 -5.10 3.59
CA PHE A 146 -25.20 -3.75 3.45
C PHE A 146 -26.20 -3.69 2.29
N ASP A 147 -27.28 -2.93 2.43
CA ASP A 147 -28.37 -2.83 1.43
C ASP A 147 -27.91 -2.23 0.07
N SER A 148 -26.66 -1.77 -0.05
CA SER A 148 -26.15 -1.16 -1.29
C SER A 148 -24.64 -1.36 -1.48
N PRO A 149 -24.16 -1.46 -2.74
CA PRO A 149 -22.73 -1.53 -3.04
C PRO A 149 -21.98 -0.29 -2.56
N SER A 150 -20.75 -0.49 -2.08
CA SER A 150 -19.88 0.64 -1.71
C SER A 150 -19.51 1.49 -2.94
N ILE A 151 -19.56 2.81 -2.78
CA ILE A 151 -19.23 3.78 -3.82
C ILE A 151 -17.94 4.51 -3.43
N THR A 152 -16.99 4.61 -4.35
CA THR A 152 -15.76 5.39 -4.16
C THR A 152 -15.37 6.14 -5.43
N THR A 153 -14.54 7.17 -5.27
CA THR A 153 -13.93 7.93 -6.38
C THR A 153 -12.43 7.75 -6.34
N LEU A 154 -11.88 7.12 -7.38
CA LEU A 154 -10.43 6.92 -7.50
C LEU A 154 -9.70 8.27 -7.62
N GLY A 155 -8.57 8.42 -6.93
CA GLY A 155 -7.80 9.66 -6.83
C GLY A 155 -8.31 10.66 -5.81
N ALA A 156 -9.42 10.36 -5.11
CA ALA A 156 -9.98 11.24 -4.07
C ALA A 156 -9.53 10.86 -2.65
N ASN A 157 -8.68 9.83 -2.48
CA ASN A 157 -8.21 9.33 -1.18
C ASN A 157 -9.37 8.95 -0.22
N MET A 158 -10.48 8.46 -0.76
CA MET A 158 -11.68 8.09 0.01
C MET A 158 -11.60 6.66 0.58
N VAL A 159 -10.64 5.86 0.12
CA VAL A 159 -10.39 4.48 0.56
C VAL A 159 -8.90 4.28 0.79
N ILE A 160 -8.52 3.16 1.42
CA ILE A 160 -7.12 2.82 1.65
C ILE A 160 -6.34 2.70 0.32
N PRO A 161 -5.05 3.08 0.28
CA PRO A 161 -4.24 3.10 -0.95
C PRO A 161 -4.23 1.76 -1.71
N GLY A 162 -4.12 0.63 -1.01
CA GLY A 162 -4.08 -0.68 -1.67
C GLY A 162 -5.41 -1.08 -2.31
N LEU A 163 -6.54 -0.65 -1.74
CA LEU A 163 -7.85 -0.86 -2.35
C LEU A 163 -8.04 0.05 -3.56
N GLU A 164 -7.56 1.30 -3.49
CA GLU A 164 -7.58 2.21 -4.62
C GLU A 164 -6.81 1.64 -5.82
N GLU A 165 -5.58 1.13 -5.57
CA GLU A 165 -4.78 0.47 -6.61
C GLU A 165 -5.45 -0.81 -7.12
N GLY A 166 -6.00 -1.63 -6.22
CA GLY A 166 -6.72 -2.86 -6.58
C GLY A 166 -7.91 -2.64 -7.52
N LEU A 167 -8.60 -1.51 -7.38
CA LEU A 167 -9.73 -1.10 -8.24
C LEU A 167 -9.28 -0.56 -9.61
N ARG A 168 -8.02 -0.13 -9.77
CA ARG A 168 -7.54 0.42 -11.05
C ARG A 168 -7.57 -0.64 -12.14
N GLY A 169 -8.04 -0.21 -13.31
CA GLY A 169 -8.13 -1.06 -14.50
C GLY A 169 -9.19 -2.17 -14.43
N MET A 170 -10.05 -2.22 -13.39
CA MET A 170 -11.16 -3.15 -13.37
C MET A 170 -12.20 -2.82 -14.45
N CYS A 171 -12.76 -3.86 -15.07
CA CYS A 171 -13.91 -3.76 -15.96
C CYS A 171 -15.23 -3.91 -15.21
N VAL A 172 -16.31 -3.27 -15.69
CA VAL A 172 -17.64 -3.44 -15.08
C VAL A 172 -18.07 -4.92 -15.21
N GLY A 173 -18.47 -5.53 -14.10
CA GLY A 173 -18.79 -6.95 -13.94
C GLY A 173 -17.59 -7.84 -13.57
N GLU A 174 -16.37 -7.29 -13.52
CA GLU A 174 -15.19 -8.03 -13.11
C GLU A 174 -15.20 -8.34 -11.61
N ARG A 175 -14.75 -9.55 -11.25
CA ARG A 175 -14.40 -9.93 -9.89
C ARG A 175 -12.89 -10.05 -9.73
N ARG A 176 -12.35 -9.55 -8.62
CA ARG A 176 -10.91 -9.53 -8.37
C ARG A 176 -10.59 -9.75 -6.89
N GLU A 177 -9.60 -10.59 -6.62
CA GLU A 177 -9.00 -10.72 -5.30
C GLU A 177 -7.84 -9.72 -5.16
N VAL A 178 -7.82 -8.98 -4.06
CA VAL A 178 -6.77 -7.98 -3.78
C VAL A 178 -6.24 -8.20 -2.37
N VAL A 179 -4.92 -8.44 -2.27
CA VAL A 179 -4.21 -8.53 -0.99
C VAL A 179 -3.51 -7.21 -0.72
N VAL A 180 -3.89 -6.53 0.36
CA VAL A 180 -3.33 -5.24 0.74
C VAL A 180 -2.43 -5.40 1.96
N PRO A 181 -1.12 -5.15 1.82
CA PRO A 181 -0.20 -5.20 2.95
C PRO A 181 -0.46 -4.02 3.92
N PRO A 182 -0.02 -4.10 5.18
CA PRO A 182 -0.45 -3.15 6.20
C PRO A 182 -0.10 -1.69 5.88
N HIS A 183 1.08 -1.44 5.31
CA HIS A 183 1.54 -0.10 4.94
C HIS A 183 0.73 0.54 3.80
N TRP A 184 -0.06 -0.24 3.05
CA TRP A 184 -1.03 0.23 2.05
C TRP A 184 -2.47 0.12 2.53
N GLY A 185 -2.69 -0.39 3.75
CA GLY A 185 -3.96 -0.47 4.44
C GLY A 185 -4.00 0.48 5.63
N HIS A 186 -4.13 -0.07 6.84
CA HIS A 186 -4.27 0.70 8.09
C HIS A 186 -3.00 0.82 8.94
N GLY A 187 -1.86 0.36 8.42
CA GLY A 187 -0.55 0.46 9.08
C GLY A 187 -0.51 -0.25 10.43
N GLU A 188 0.41 0.16 11.29
CA GLU A 188 0.64 -0.45 12.61
C GLU A 188 -0.45 -0.15 13.64
N ASN A 189 -1.26 0.87 13.38
CA ASN A 189 -2.29 1.33 14.31
C ASN A 189 -3.64 0.63 14.09
N GLY A 190 -3.89 0.08 12.89
CA GLY A 190 -5.19 -0.52 12.56
C GLY A 190 -6.28 0.54 12.39
N ALA A 191 -7.53 0.10 12.25
CA ALA A 191 -8.69 0.99 12.15
C ALA A 191 -9.99 0.25 12.49
N GLY A 192 -10.81 0.81 13.40
CA GLY A 192 -12.03 0.16 13.84
C GLY A 192 -11.75 -1.22 14.41
N ASP A 193 -12.36 -2.25 13.83
CA ASP A 193 -12.15 -3.66 14.19
C ASP A 193 -10.93 -4.29 13.49
N VAL A 194 -10.25 -3.57 12.60
CA VAL A 194 -9.05 -4.05 11.92
C VAL A 194 -7.83 -3.89 12.82
N PRO A 195 -7.15 -4.99 13.20
CA PRO A 195 -5.97 -4.91 14.04
C PRO A 195 -4.80 -4.15 13.40
N GLY A 196 -3.92 -3.65 14.26
CA GLY A 196 -2.63 -3.12 13.84
C GLY A 196 -1.82 -4.13 13.04
N SER A 197 -1.20 -3.63 11.97
CA SER A 197 -0.37 -4.39 11.05
C SER A 197 -1.11 -5.54 10.35
N ALA A 198 -2.43 -5.48 10.22
CA ALA A 198 -3.21 -6.49 9.50
C ALA A 198 -2.94 -6.46 7.98
N VAL A 199 -2.80 -7.65 7.38
CA VAL A 199 -2.90 -7.84 5.93
C VAL A 199 -4.38 -7.96 5.60
N LEU A 200 -4.86 -7.19 4.62
CA LEU A 200 -6.26 -7.21 4.24
C LEU A 200 -6.42 -8.03 2.97
N PHE A 201 -7.47 -8.83 2.92
CA PHE A 201 -7.86 -9.60 1.75
C PHE A 201 -9.25 -9.12 1.31
N PHE A 202 -9.38 -8.71 0.06
CA PHE A 202 -10.62 -8.24 -0.51
C PHE A 202 -11.03 -9.11 -1.69
N GLU A 203 -12.29 -9.51 -1.72
CA GLU A 203 -12.98 -9.96 -2.93
C GLU A 203 -13.81 -8.79 -3.45
N LEU A 204 -13.46 -8.27 -4.62
CA LEU A 204 -14.08 -7.09 -5.21
C LEU A 204 -14.95 -7.48 -6.39
N GLU A 205 -16.09 -6.82 -6.56
CA GLU A 205 -16.91 -6.87 -7.77
C GLU A 205 -17.23 -5.44 -8.23
N LEU A 206 -16.84 -5.09 -9.47
CA LEU A 206 -17.14 -3.76 -10.00
C LEU A 206 -18.54 -3.72 -10.63
N VAL A 207 -19.54 -3.30 -9.88
CA VAL A 207 -20.94 -3.27 -10.35
C VAL A 207 -21.21 -2.14 -11.35
N LYS A 208 -20.61 -0.96 -11.14
CA LYS A 208 -20.87 0.24 -11.97
C LYS A 208 -19.64 1.14 -12.01
N LEU A 209 -19.38 1.73 -13.17
CA LEU A 209 -18.32 2.72 -13.38
C LEU A 209 -18.90 4.00 -13.98
N GLN A 210 -18.57 5.14 -13.37
CA GLN A 210 -18.85 6.46 -13.92
C GLN A 210 -17.54 7.17 -14.21
N LYS A 211 -17.37 7.64 -15.44
CA LYS A 211 -16.16 8.36 -15.85
C LYS A 211 -16.06 9.69 -15.11
N GLY A 212 -14.91 9.92 -14.48
CA GLY A 212 -14.58 11.18 -13.79
C GLY A 212 -14.41 12.36 -14.73
N ILE A 213 -13.83 13.42 -14.19
CA ILE A 213 -13.44 14.65 -14.89
C ILE A 213 -11.94 14.90 -14.64
N PRO A 214 -11.25 15.73 -15.46
CA PRO A 214 -9.85 16.04 -15.26
C PRO A 214 -9.58 16.68 -13.88
N GLU A 215 -8.36 16.53 -13.39
CA GLU A 215 -7.95 17.04 -12.08
C GLU A 215 -8.13 18.56 -11.98
N GLY A 216 -8.64 19.04 -10.85
CA GLY A 216 -8.90 20.46 -10.59
C GLY A 216 -10.20 21.00 -11.17
N PHE A 217 -10.91 20.23 -12.00
CA PHE A 217 -12.20 20.64 -12.53
C PHE A 217 -13.33 20.26 -11.56
N MET A 218 -14.42 21.03 -11.61
CA MET A 218 -15.68 20.76 -10.90
C MET A 218 -16.79 20.32 -11.87
N PHE A 219 -16.71 20.80 -13.11
CA PHE A 219 -17.63 20.51 -14.19
C PHE A 219 -16.87 20.46 -15.52
N VAL A 220 -17.32 19.62 -16.44
CA VAL A 220 -16.85 19.60 -17.83
C VAL A 220 -18.01 19.54 -18.79
N TRP A 221 -17.85 20.21 -19.93
CA TRP A 221 -18.72 20.07 -21.08
C TRP A 221 -18.42 18.76 -21.81
N LEU A 222 -19.46 18.03 -22.20
CA LEU A 222 -19.38 16.80 -23.00
C LEU A 222 -19.68 17.04 -24.49
N GLY A 223 -20.02 18.28 -24.84
CA GLY A 223 -20.22 18.76 -26.21
C GLY A 223 -19.95 20.27 -26.26
N ASP A 224 -20.56 20.95 -27.23
CA ASP A 224 -20.41 22.40 -27.35
C ASP A 224 -21.13 23.12 -26.21
N SER A 225 -20.44 24.08 -25.58
CA SER A 225 -21.08 24.98 -24.63
C SER A 225 -22.03 25.93 -25.36
N PRO A 226 -23.12 26.37 -24.74
CA PRO A 226 -23.96 27.41 -25.31
C PRO A 226 -23.13 28.66 -25.64
N ASP A 227 -23.38 29.23 -26.83
CA ASP A 227 -22.77 30.47 -27.29
C ASP A 227 -23.88 31.40 -27.82
N PRO A 228 -24.12 32.56 -27.18
CA PRO A 228 -23.44 33.09 -26.00
C PRO A 228 -23.86 32.39 -24.69
N LEU A 229 -22.90 32.17 -23.77
CA LEU A 229 -23.13 31.44 -22.52
C LEU A 229 -24.02 32.20 -21.53
N PHE A 230 -23.78 33.51 -21.33
CA PHE A 230 -24.50 34.30 -20.34
C PHE A 230 -26.02 34.32 -20.57
N PRO A 231 -26.54 34.63 -21.79
CA PRO A 231 -27.97 34.60 -22.04
C PRO A 231 -28.61 33.21 -21.95
N ALA A 232 -27.82 32.13 -22.01
CA ALA A 232 -28.32 30.78 -21.79
C ALA A 232 -28.49 30.45 -20.30
N MET A 233 -27.76 31.16 -19.44
CA MET A 233 -27.82 31.03 -17.97
C MET A 233 -28.82 31.98 -17.32
N ASP A 234 -29.00 33.18 -17.87
CA ASP A 234 -29.99 34.17 -17.47
C ASP A 234 -31.39 33.71 -17.92
N LEU A 235 -32.06 32.92 -17.08
CA LEU A 235 -33.30 32.22 -17.44
C LEU A 235 -34.49 33.19 -17.50
N ASN A 236 -34.44 34.28 -16.76
CA ASN A 236 -35.53 35.25 -16.68
C ASN A 236 -35.29 36.50 -17.55
N GLY A 237 -34.05 36.74 -18.00
CA GLY A 237 -33.66 37.83 -18.90
C GLY A 237 -33.39 39.17 -18.21
N ASP A 238 -33.18 39.21 -16.89
CA ASP A 238 -32.95 40.42 -16.10
C ASP A 238 -31.47 40.86 -16.04
N LYS A 239 -30.58 40.08 -16.68
CA LYS A 239 -29.12 40.27 -16.69
C LYS A 239 -28.43 40.02 -15.36
N GLU A 240 -29.07 39.28 -14.46
CA GLU A 240 -28.49 38.82 -13.20
C GLU A 240 -28.69 37.32 -13.08
N VAL A 241 -27.62 36.56 -12.90
CA VAL A 241 -27.72 35.11 -12.70
C VAL A 241 -27.48 34.80 -11.22
N PRO A 242 -28.53 34.69 -10.38
CA PRO A 242 -28.36 34.24 -9.01
C PRO A 242 -28.08 32.73 -8.96
N LEU A 243 -27.74 32.23 -7.76
CA LEU A 243 -27.40 30.83 -7.54
C LEU A 243 -28.51 29.87 -8.06
N GLU A 244 -29.77 30.26 -7.91
CA GLU A 244 -30.91 29.45 -8.35
C GLU A 244 -30.92 29.23 -9.86
N GLU A 245 -30.67 30.28 -10.64
CA GLU A 245 -30.60 30.20 -12.09
C GLU A 245 -29.36 29.46 -12.56
N PHE A 246 -28.21 29.76 -11.95
CA PHE A 246 -26.96 29.06 -12.21
C PHE A 246 -27.10 27.55 -11.95
N SER A 247 -27.67 27.18 -10.81
CA SER A 247 -27.89 25.79 -10.42
C SER A 247 -28.87 25.09 -11.35
N ALA A 248 -30.00 25.73 -11.68
CA ALA A 248 -30.97 25.20 -12.62
C ALA A 248 -30.34 24.95 -14.00
N PHE A 249 -29.53 25.89 -14.48
CA PHE A 249 -28.80 25.76 -15.74
C PHE A 249 -27.82 24.58 -15.71
N ILE A 250 -26.92 24.50 -14.73
CA ILE A 250 -25.91 23.43 -14.64
C ILE A 250 -26.58 22.05 -14.49
N MET A 251 -27.62 21.94 -13.66
CA MET A 251 -28.37 20.70 -13.49
C MET A 251 -29.08 20.28 -14.77
N LEU A 252 -29.58 21.23 -15.57
CA LEU A 252 -30.15 20.95 -16.88
C LEU A 252 -29.08 20.38 -17.83
N GLN A 253 -27.88 20.96 -17.86
CA GLN A 253 -26.78 20.44 -18.68
C GLN A 253 -26.37 19.01 -18.29
N VAL A 254 -26.36 18.70 -16.99
CA VAL A 254 -26.09 17.34 -16.49
C VAL A 254 -27.22 16.38 -16.87
N LYS A 255 -28.49 16.79 -16.71
CA LYS A 255 -29.67 16.00 -17.05
C LYS A 255 -29.76 15.67 -18.54
N GLU A 256 -29.38 16.62 -19.39
CA GLU A 256 -29.33 16.44 -20.85
C GLU A 256 -28.04 15.75 -21.34
N ALA A 257 -27.17 15.31 -20.43
CA ALA A 257 -25.87 14.71 -20.73
C ALA A 257 -24.92 15.60 -21.57
N LYS A 258 -25.14 16.92 -21.54
CA LYS A 258 -24.27 17.95 -22.16
C LYS A 258 -23.12 18.34 -21.25
N GLY A 259 -23.25 18.09 -19.95
CA GLY A 259 -22.24 18.39 -18.94
C GLY A 259 -22.10 17.26 -17.93
N ARG A 260 -21.00 17.29 -17.18
CA ARG A 260 -20.77 16.35 -16.07
C ARG A 260 -20.13 17.07 -14.89
N LEU A 261 -20.75 16.93 -13.73
CA LEU A 261 -20.19 17.31 -12.44
C LEU A 261 -19.20 16.26 -11.94
N ARG A 262 -18.26 16.68 -11.08
CA ARG A 262 -17.32 15.78 -10.41
C ARG A 262 -18.09 14.67 -9.67
N PRO A 263 -17.91 13.38 -10.02
CA PRO A 263 -18.60 12.30 -9.32
C PRO A 263 -18.06 12.14 -7.89
N GLY A 264 -18.89 11.60 -7.00
CA GLY A 264 -18.52 11.32 -5.61
C GLY A 264 -18.68 12.49 -4.64
N PHE A 265 -19.15 13.65 -5.10
CA PHE A 265 -19.40 14.83 -4.29
C PHE A 265 -20.87 15.26 -4.43
N ASP A 266 -21.38 15.98 -3.43
CA ASP A 266 -22.72 16.55 -3.48
C ASP A 266 -22.83 17.58 -4.61
N ALA A 267 -23.83 17.41 -5.48
CA ALA A 267 -24.02 18.28 -6.64
C ALA A 267 -24.29 19.73 -6.23
N GLY A 268 -25.06 19.95 -5.16
CA GLY A 268 -25.36 21.30 -4.66
C GLY A 268 -24.11 22.04 -4.20
N THR A 269 -23.25 21.35 -3.46
CA THR A 269 -21.97 21.88 -2.98
C THR A 269 -21.04 22.24 -4.15
N ILE A 270 -20.91 21.35 -5.14
CA ILE A 270 -20.09 21.63 -6.33
C ILE A 270 -20.60 22.87 -7.07
N ILE A 271 -21.92 22.95 -7.28
CA ILE A 271 -22.55 24.07 -7.99
C ILE A 271 -22.36 25.37 -7.20
N GLN A 272 -22.49 25.34 -5.88
CA GLN A 272 -22.23 26.49 -5.02
C GLN A 272 -20.78 26.97 -5.16
N ASP A 273 -19.81 26.06 -5.13
CA ASP A 273 -18.39 26.41 -5.29
C ASP A 273 -18.09 26.96 -6.69
N MET A 274 -18.71 26.39 -7.73
CA MET A 274 -18.65 26.93 -9.08
C MET A 274 -19.23 28.35 -9.16
N PHE A 275 -20.38 28.59 -8.53
CA PHE A 275 -21.03 29.90 -8.46
C PHE A 275 -20.13 30.92 -7.75
N ASN A 276 -19.65 30.58 -6.55
CA ASN A 276 -18.79 31.47 -5.75
C ASN A 276 -17.47 31.83 -6.46
N ASN A 277 -16.99 30.98 -7.36
CA ASN A 277 -15.80 31.26 -8.17
C ASN A 277 -16.06 32.19 -9.35
N GLN A 278 -17.33 32.34 -9.76
CA GLN A 278 -17.76 33.27 -10.81
C GLN A 278 -18.27 34.60 -10.25
N ASP A 279 -18.89 34.59 -9.06
CA ASP A 279 -19.28 35.78 -8.30
C ASP A 279 -18.02 36.44 -7.69
N LEU A 280 -17.36 37.31 -8.47
CA LEU A 280 -16.08 37.91 -8.12
C LEU A 280 -16.22 38.97 -7.04
N ASN A 281 -17.34 39.70 -7.05
CA ASN A 281 -17.62 40.79 -6.11
C ASN A 281 -18.34 40.30 -4.83
N LYS A 282 -18.81 39.04 -4.81
CA LYS A 282 -19.51 38.38 -3.70
C LYS A 282 -20.85 39.01 -3.35
N ASP A 283 -21.58 39.50 -4.36
CA ASP A 283 -22.89 40.12 -4.19
C ASP A 283 -24.06 39.13 -4.32
N GLY A 284 -23.78 37.86 -4.61
CA GLY A 284 -24.77 36.79 -4.71
C GLY A 284 -25.41 36.67 -6.09
N LYS A 285 -24.84 37.29 -7.12
CA LYS A 285 -25.27 37.16 -8.52
C LYS A 285 -24.08 37.23 -9.47
N ILE A 286 -24.21 36.59 -10.62
CA ILE A 286 -23.23 36.67 -11.71
C ILE A 286 -23.76 37.63 -12.78
N ILE A 287 -22.95 38.59 -13.20
CA ILE A 287 -23.24 39.47 -14.33
C ILE A 287 -22.33 39.18 -15.54
N GLU A 288 -22.72 39.67 -16.73
CA GLU A 288 -22.02 39.36 -17.99
C GLU A 288 -20.52 39.72 -17.96
N ASP A 289 -20.16 40.79 -17.26
CA ASP A 289 -18.78 41.26 -17.16
C ASP A 289 -17.89 40.32 -16.31
N GLU A 290 -18.45 39.65 -15.31
CA GLU A 290 -17.70 38.69 -14.47
C GLU A 290 -17.32 37.44 -15.25
N LEU A 291 -18.19 37.00 -16.16
CA LEU A 291 -17.96 35.83 -17.01
C LEU A 291 -16.82 36.07 -18.03
N LYS A 292 -16.67 37.30 -18.53
CA LYS A 292 -15.67 37.65 -19.56
C LYS A 292 -14.24 37.70 -19.01
N LEU A 293 -14.07 38.03 -17.73
CA LEU A 293 -12.76 38.20 -17.10
C LEU A 293 -11.94 36.91 -17.02
N GLN A 294 -12.56 35.72 -17.11
CA GLN A 294 -11.83 34.45 -17.17
C GLN A 294 -11.30 34.10 -18.58
N GLY A 295 -11.95 34.59 -19.66
CA GLY A 295 -11.59 34.28 -21.05
C GLY A 295 -10.26 34.88 -21.51
N GLU A 296 -9.94 36.10 -21.08
CA GLU A 296 -8.69 36.79 -21.47
C GLU A 296 -7.45 36.18 -20.80
N SER A 297 -7.61 35.49 -19.66
CA SER A 297 -6.50 34.84 -18.95
C SER A 297 -6.09 33.46 -19.53
N GLN A 298 -6.99 32.81 -20.29
CA GLN A 298 -6.73 31.48 -20.88
C GLN A 298 -6.32 31.51 -22.35
N GLN A 299 -6.53 32.64 -23.06
CA GLN A 299 -6.18 32.74 -24.48
C GLN A 299 -4.67 32.88 -24.75
N VAL A 300 -3.84 33.07 -23.71
CA VAL A 300 -2.36 33.22 -23.82
C VAL A 300 -1.61 31.87 -23.82
N ARG A 301 -2.29 30.70 -23.85
CA ARG A 301 -1.62 29.38 -23.76
C ARG A 301 -2.09 28.31 -24.77
N ARG A 302 -2.64 28.71 -25.92
CA ARG A 302 -3.00 27.77 -27.00
C ARG A 302 -2.21 27.90 -28.29
N ASP A 303 -1.27 28.83 -28.35
CA ASP A 303 -0.25 28.86 -29.39
C ASP A 303 1.07 28.40 -28.76
N GLU A 304 1.70 27.39 -29.35
CA GLU A 304 2.86 26.63 -28.87
C GLU A 304 2.55 25.41 -27.97
N LEU A 305 2.15 24.31 -28.61
CA LEU A 305 2.90 23.04 -28.67
C LEU A 305 2.18 22.01 -29.55
#